data_AF-A0A4Q9VKZ8-F1
#
_entry.id   AF-A0A4Q9VKZ8-F1
#
_cell.length_a   1.000
_cell.length_b   1.000
_cell.length_c   1.000
_cell.angle_alpha   90.00
_cell.angle_beta   90.00
_cell.angle_gamma   90.00
#
_symmetry.space_group_name_H-M   'P 1'
#
loop_
_entity.id
_entity.type
_entity.pdbx_description
1 polymer ?
#
loop_
_entity_poly.entity_id
_entity_poly.type
_entity_poly.pdbx_seq_one_letter_code
_entity_poly.pdbx_strand_id
1 'polypeptide(L)'
;MVRGSLGSAARLGRPLRLRQRIAGSAVGRVLRPDRGSGAAGGAGLFPGDRRSRRRPARDVGGRGGEGMTDAGFRIAELLLSGLRCSHVLVRLALEAQGRDDPDLVRAMSGLANGMGQGFNCGALSGGCCVLGLVAGRAGESEADDPRFAAALDAFTGWFHAAAHERWGGIDCADIMKFDPVLKAERCPALILEVWEQLCDTLADHGFDVAEPPDAEGRR
;
A
#
# COMPACT_ATOMS: atom_id res chain seq x y z
N MET A 1 10.41 72.20 11.87
CA MET A 1 10.77 72.97 13.09
C MET A 1 10.01 72.40 14.27
N VAL A 2 10.75 72.10 15.36
CA VAL A 2 10.33 72.08 16.78
C VAL A 2 9.27 71.03 17.17
N ARG A 3 9.71 69.84 17.63
CA ARG A 3 9.88 69.41 19.04
C ARG A 3 8.56 69.15 19.79
N GLY A 4 8.35 67.88 20.13
CA GLY A 4 7.53 67.46 21.27
C GLY A 4 8.28 66.34 21.98
N SER A 5 8.85 66.66 23.15
CA SER A 5 9.68 65.80 23.99
C SER A 5 9.04 65.72 25.37
N LEU A 6 9.05 64.50 25.92
CA LEU A 6 8.92 64.12 27.34
C LEU A 6 7.52 64.11 27.98
N GLY A 7 7.00 62.90 28.15
CA GLY A 7 6.06 62.51 29.19
C GLY A 7 6.60 61.28 29.93
N SER A 8 6.77 61.44 31.24
CA SER A 8 7.55 60.61 32.17
C SER A 8 6.98 59.22 32.47
N ALA A 9 7.89 58.34 32.88
CA ALA A 9 7.70 56.98 33.37
C ALA A 9 6.79 56.87 34.60
N ALA A 10 6.04 55.75 34.69
CA ALA A 10 6.14 54.74 35.76
C ALA A 10 4.84 53.93 35.89
N ARG A 11 4.91 52.61 35.71
CA ARG A 11 4.71 51.61 36.78
C ARG A 11 4.79 50.20 36.22
N LEU A 12 5.71 49.45 36.83
CA LEU A 12 6.07 48.07 36.56
C LEU A 12 4.93 47.11 36.96
N GLY A 13 4.38 46.39 36.00
CA GLY A 13 3.62 45.15 36.22
C GLY A 13 4.47 43.95 35.81
N ARG A 14 4.98 43.20 36.79
CA ARG A 14 5.74 41.94 36.58
C ARG A 14 4.77 40.85 36.06
N PRO A 15 5.11 40.06 35.03
CA PRO A 15 4.36 38.86 34.74
C PRO A 15 4.68 37.77 35.78
N LEU A 16 3.64 37.26 36.42
CA LEU A 16 3.64 36.10 37.31
C LEU A 16 4.18 34.88 36.55
N ARG A 17 5.33 34.38 36.99
CA ARG A 17 5.88 33.09 36.56
C ARG A 17 5.01 31.97 37.16
N LEU A 18 4.18 31.35 36.33
CA LEU A 18 3.51 30.11 36.69
C LEU A 18 4.52 28.95 36.61
N ARG A 19 5.14 28.64 37.74
CA ARG A 19 5.86 27.38 37.96
C ARG A 19 5.05 26.53 38.92
N GLN A 20 4.35 25.51 38.41
CA GLN A 20 3.90 24.36 39.21
C GLN A 20 4.06 23.11 38.33
N ARG A 21 5.13 22.36 38.57
CA ARG A 21 5.22 21.16 39.43
C ARG A 21 4.79 19.91 38.67
N ILE A 22 5.79 19.30 38.02
CA ILE A 22 5.76 17.92 37.57
C ILE A 22 5.77 17.05 38.84
N ALA A 23 4.63 16.46 39.17
CA ALA A 23 4.56 15.35 40.11
C ALA A 23 4.89 14.07 39.35
N GLY A 24 5.89 13.35 39.85
CA GLY A 24 6.35 12.10 39.26
C GLY A 24 5.48 10.90 39.66
N SER A 25 5.67 9.86 38.84
CA SER A 25 5.61 8.43 39.18
C SER A 25 4.23 7.80 39.39
N ALA A 26 3.77 7.10 38.36
CA ALA A 26 3.39 5.69 38.47
C ALA A 26 3.60 5.02 37.11
N VAL A 27 4.73 4.34 36.96
CA VAL A 27 4.97 3.41 35.85
C VAL A 27 3.98 2.26 36.01
N GLY A 28 2.91 2.29 35.21
CA GLY A 28 1.97 1.19 35.08
C GLY A 28 2.70 -0.02 34.51
N ARG A 29 2.93 -1.00 35.37
CA ARG A 29 3.48 -2.31 35.04
C ARG A 29 2.55 -2.98 34.01
N VAL A 30 3.00 -3.07 32.76
CA VAL A 30 2.32 -3.85 31.72
C VAL A 30 2.33 -5.32 32.17
N LEU A 31 1.16 -5.81 32.61
CA LEU A 31 0.93 -7.22 32.86
C LEU A 31 1.00 -7.96 31.52
N ARG A 32 1.99 -8.84 31.39
CA ARG A 32 2.03 -9.87 30.36
C ARG A 32 0.83 -10.80 30.55
N PRO A 33 0.03 -11.11 29.51
CA PRO A 33 -0.91 -12.20 29.62
C PRO A 33 -0.15 -13.53 29.62
N ASP A 34 -0.53 -14.38 30.58
CA ASP A 34 -0.04 -15.75 30.76
C ASP A 34 -0.21 -16.57 29.48
N ARG A 35 0.87 -17.24 29.08
CA ARG A 35 0.81 -18.36 28.13
C ARG A 35 0.44 -19.61 28.93
N GLY A 36 -0.82 -20.02 28.85
CA GLY A 36 -1.31 -21.23 29.51
C GLY A 36 -2.53 -21.82 28.82
N SER A 37 -2.27 -22.78 27.92
CA SER A 37 -3.08 -23.96 27.57
C SER A 37 -4.61 -23.85 27.55
N GLY A 38 -5.18 -23.93 26.33
CA GLY A 38 -6.59 -24.23 26.11
C GLY A 38 -6.80 -24.77 24.70
N ALA A 39 -6.78 -26.09 24.56
CA ALA A 39 -7.19 -26.79 23.34
C ALA A 39 -8.72 -26.89 23.30
N ALA A 40 -9.33 -26.34 22.25
CA ALA A 40 -10.63 -26.71 21.67
C ALA A 40 -10.78 -25.84 20.42
N GLY A 41 -10.76 -26.39 19.21
CA GLY A 41 -11.96 -26.97 18.64
C GLY A 41 -12.68 -25.92 17.79
N GLY A 42 -12.13 -25.62 16.62
CA GLY A 42 -12.75 -24.75 15.62
C GLY A 42 -12.40 -25.28 14.24
N ALA A 43 -13.28 -26.12 13.70
CA ALA A 43 -13.22 -26.58 12.32
C ALA A 43 -13.42 -25.37 11.41
N GLY A 44 -12.31 -24.78 10.95
CA GLY A 44 -12.31 -23.81 9.87
C GLY A 44 -12.72 -24.52 8.58
N LEU A 45 -13.98 -24.32 8.20
CA LEU A 45 -14.49 -24.55 6.86
C LEU A 45 -13.80 -23.56 5.90
N PHE A 46 -12.56 -23.84 5.51
CA PHE A 46 -12.04 -23.42 4.23
C PHE A 46 -12.37 -24.54 3.25
N PRO A 47 -13.31 -24.36 2.30
CA PRO A 47 -13.43 -25.27 1.18
C PRO A 47 -12.16 -25.13 0.35
N GLY A 48 -11.20 -26.00 0.61
CA GLY A 48 -10.12 -26.26 -0.31
C GLY A 48 -10.73 -26.88 -1.56
N ASP A 49 -10.98 -26.07 -2.60
CA ASP A 49 -11.17 -26.62 -3.93
C ASP A 49 -9.87 -26.55 -4.73
N ARG A 50 -9.51 -27.74 -5.18
CA ARG A 50 -8.28 -28.12 -5.84
C ARG A 50 -8.37 -27.72 -7.30
N ARG A 51 -8.08 -26.47 -7.63
CA ARG A 51 -7.75 -26.07 -9.00
C ARG A 51 -6.55 -25.13 -9.08
N SER A 52 -5.52 -25.38 -8.28
CA SER A 52 -4.14 -25.03 -8.67
C SER A 52 -3.65 -25.98 -9.77
N ARG A 53 -4.33 -25.95 -10.93
CA ARG A 53 -3.71 -26.46 -12.14
C ARG A 53 -2.58 -25.48 -12.47
N ARG A 54 -1.34 -25.91 -12.21
CA ARG A 54 -0.12 -25.34 -12.79
C ARG A 54 -0.44 -24.93 -14.23
N ARG A 55 -0.48 -23.63 -14.52
CA ARG A 55 -0.37 -23.17 -15.91
C ARG A 55 1.10 -23.30 -16.27
N PRO A 56 1.50 -24.08 -17.29
CA PRO A 56 2.80 -23.88 -17.90
C PRO A 56 2.80 -22.47 -18.51
N ALA A 57 3.95 -21.79 -18.45
CA ALA A 57 4.17 -20.52 -19.11
C ALA A 57 3.62 -20.59 -20.54
N ARG A 58 2.56 -19.81 -20.83
CA ARG A 58 1.98 -19.76 -22.16
C ARG A 58 2.75 -18.74 -22.97
N ASP A 59 3.26 -19.21 -24.10
CA ASP A 59 3.74 -18.41 -25.21
C ASP A 59 2.61 -17.48 -25.69
N VAL A 60 2.73 -16.18 -25.37
CA VAL A 60 1.77 -15.13 -25.76
C VAL A 60 2.09 -14.68 -27.18
N GLY A 61 1.62 -15.48 -28.14
CA GLY A 61 1.54 -15.06 -29.53
C GLY A 61 0.32 -14.17 -29.76
N GLY A 62 0.53 -12.84 -29.79
CA GLY A 62 -0.45 -11.91 -30.37
C GLY A 62 -0.52 -10.53 -29.69
N ARG A 63 0.26 -9.56 -30.21
CA ARG A 63 0.17 -8.11 -29.93
C ARG A 63 0.39 -7.67 -28.47
N GLY A 64 1.47 -8.12 -27.82
CA GLY A 64 1.84 -7.69 -26.46
C GLY A 64 3.35 -7.49 -26.22
N GLY A 65 4.15 -7.42 -27.29
CA GLY A 65 5.62 -7.45 -27.20
C GLY A 65 6.31 -6.13 -26.84
N GLU A 66 5.60 -4.98 -26.85
CA GLU A 66 6.19 -3.66 -26.57
C GLU A 66 5.98 -3.18 -25.13
N GLY A 67 5.10 -3.81 -24.32
CA GLY A 67 4.76 -3.33 -22.97
C GLY A 67 5.58 -3.92 -21.81
N MET A 68 6.17 -5.10 -21.98
CA MET A 68 6.82 -5.83 -20.86
C MET A 68 8.22 -5.32 -20.52
N THR A 69 9.03 -4.95 -21.53
CA THR A 69 10.29 -4.25 -21.30
C THR A 69 10.05 -2.80 -20.87
N ASP A 70 8.97 -2.18 -21.33
CA ASP A 70 8.60 -0.79 -21.01
C ASP A 70 8.24 -0.61 -19.52
N ALA A 71 7.39 -1.49 -18.97
CA ALA A 71 7.01 -1.43 -17.56
C ALA A 71 8.22 -1.56 -16.62
N GLY A 72 9.16 -2.46 -16.92
CA GLY A 72 10.39 -2.63 -16.13
C GLY A 72 11.27 -1.38 -16.10
N PHE A 73 11.50 -0.75 -17.26
CA PHE A 73 12.24 0.52 -17.33
C PHE A 73 11.50 1.63 -16.58
N ARG A 74 10.18 1.73 -16.75
CA ARG A 74 9.38 2.74 -16.08
C ARG A 74 9.40 2.59 -14.56
N ILE A 75 9.30 1.36 -14.06
CA ILE A 75 9.43 1.05 -12.62
C ILE A 75 10.80 1.53 -12.11
N ALA A 76 11.87 1.24 -12.83
CA ALA A 76 13.21 1.65 -12.44
C ALA A 76 13.34 3.18 -12.36
N GLU A 77 12.84 3.92 -13.36
CA GLU A 77 12.81 5.38 -13.35
C GLU A 77 12.06 5.95 -12.13
N LEU A 78 10.86 5.43 -11.87
CA LEU A 78 10.04 5.87 -10.74
C LEU A 78 10.75 5.60 -9.41
N LEU A 79 11.36 4.42 -9.23
CA LEU A 79 12.14 4.10 -8.03
C LEU A 79 13.36 5.02 -7.86
N LEU A 80 14.08 5.32 -8.95
CA LEU A 80 15.22 6.24 -8.93
C LEU A 80 14.82 7.68 -8.58
N SER A 81 13.59 8.08 -8.90
CA SER A 81 13.04 9.38 -8.49
C SER A 81 12.70 9.47 -6.98
N GLY A 82 12.85 8.37 -6.24
CA GLY A 82 12.56 8.28 -4.81
C GLY A 82 11.17 7.73 -4.48
N LEU A 83 10.38 7.33 -5.49
CA LEU A 83 9.12 6.64 -5.26
C LEU A 83 9.35 5.24 -4.69
N ARG A 84 8.29 4.69 -4.12
CA ARG A 84 8.29 3.41 -3.38
C ARG A 84 7.31 2.45 -4.04
N CYS A 85 7.39 1.16 -3.73
CA CYS A 85 6.53 0.12 -4.32
C CYS A 85 5.04 0.50 -4.44
N SER A 86 4.42 1.01 -3.38
CA SER A 86 3.02 1.46 -3.40
C SER A 86 2.77 2.65 -4.33
N HIS A 87 3.67 3.63 -4.35
CA HIS A 87 3.61 4.76 -5.28
C HIS A 87 3.69 4.31 -6.73
N VAL A 88 4.63 3.40 -7.02
CA VAL A 88 4.91 2.93 -8.38
C VAL A 88 3.68 2.27 -8.98
N LEU A 89 3.02 1.37 -8.25
CA LEU A 89 1.83 0.66 -8.75
C LEU A 89 0.68 1.61 -9.08
N VAL A 90 0.37 2.54 -8.17
CA VAL A 90 -0.68 3.54 -8.43
C VAL A 90 -0.28 4.48 -9.57
N ARG A 91 1.00 4.84 -9.68
CA ARG A 91 1.49 5.70 -10.75
C ARG A 91 1.33 5.05 -12.12
N LEU A 92 1.70 3.77 -12.24
CA LEU A 92 1.51 3.00 -13.48
C LEU A 92 0.03 2.90 -13.86
N ALA A 93 -0.86 2.66 -12.89
CA ALA A 93 -2.30 2.60 -13.14
C ALA A 93 -2.86 3.96 -13.60
N LEU A 94 -2.45 5.06 -12.97
CA LEU A 94 -2.84 6.41 -13.40
C LEU A 94 -2.30 6.73 -14.80
N GLU A 95 -1.05 6.39 -15.08
CA GLU A 95 -0.42 6.58 -16.39
C GLU A 95 -1.15 5.78 -17.49
N ALA A 96 -1.53 4.52 -17.20
CA ALA A 96 -2.32 3.69 -18.11
C ALA A 96 -3.70 4.30 -18.44
N GLN A 97 -4.28 5.05 -17.50
CA GLN A 97 -5.56 5.76 -17.67
C GLN A 97 -5.39 7.17 -18.26
N GLY A 98 -4.16 7.61 -18.57
CA GLY A 98 -3.87 8.98 -19.00
C GLY A 98 -4.16 10.04 -17.91
N ARG A 99 -4.11 9.65 -16.63
CA ARG A 99 -4.43 10.48 -15.47
C ARG A 99 -3.18 10.86 -14.68
N ASP A 100 -3.28 11.95 -13.94
CA ASP A 100 -2.32 12.37 -12.92
C ASP A 100 -3.08 12.76 -11.65
N ASP A 101 -2.69 12.18 -10.51
CA ASP A 101 -3.30 12.44 -9.21
C ASP A 101 -2.20 12.46 -8.13
N PRO A 102 -1.59 13.64 -7.86
CA PRO A 102 -0.51 13.74 -6.90
C PRO A 102 -0.96 13.51 -5.46
N ASP A 103 -2.25 13.68 -5.13
CA ASP A 103 -2.76 13.48 -3.78
C ASP A 103 -2.98 12.00 -3.48
N LEU A 104 -3.48 11.24 -4.46
CA LEU A 104 -3.52 9.79 -4.36
C LEU A 104 -2.10 9.20 -4.27
N VAL A 105 -1.17 9.66 -5.10
CA VAL A 105 0.24 9.26 -5.01
C VAL A 105 0.79 9.58 -3.62
N ARG A 106 0.54 10.78 -3.09
CA ARG A 106 0.96 11.16 -1.71
C ARG A 106 0.37 10.23 -0.66
N ALA A 107 -0.90 9.84 -0.77
CA ALA A 107 -1.54 8.92 0.16
C ALA A 107 -0.83 7.55 0.21
N MET A 108 -0.30 7.07 -0.93
CA MET A 108 0.43 5.80 -1.00
C MET A 108 1.73 5.76 -0.19
N SER A 109 2.23 6.91 0.28
CA SER A 109 3.36 6.98 1.21
C SER A 109 3.11 6.19 2.51
N GLY A 110 1.86 6.10 2.96
CA GLY A 110 1.50 5.38 4.19
C GLY A 110 1.78 3.87 4.14
N LEU A 111 1.85 3.29 2.95
CA LEU A 111 2.08 1.85 2.74
C LEU A 111 3.56 1.49 2.60
N ALA A 112 4.44 2.49 2.55
CA ALA A 112 5.84 2.30 2.24
C ALA A 112 6.60 1.56 3.38
N ASN A 113 7.53 0.66 3.03
CA ASN A 113 8.26 -0.20 4.01
C ASN A 113 7.32 -1.04 4.91
N GLY A 114 6.17 -1.48 4.40
CA GLY A 114 5.19 -2.19 5.25
C GLY A 114 4.71 -1.29 6.39
N MET A 115 4.20 -0.11 6.03
CA MET A 115 3.72 0.92 6.96
C MET A 115 4.79 1.35 7.98
N GLY A 116 6.06 1.38 7.55
CA GLY A 116 7.22 1.77 8.37
C GLY A 116 7.66 0.74 9.42
N GLN A 117 6.88 -0.30 9.69
CA GLN A 117 7.18 -1.33 10.70
C GLN A 117 7.48 -2.70 10.07
N GLY A 118 7.48 -2.79 8.74
CA GLY A 118 7.72 -4.04 8.04
C GLY A 118 6.52 -4.98 7.99
N PHE A 119 5.29 -4.50 8.23
CA PHE A 119 4.04 -5.26 8.02
C PHE A 119 3.83 -5.57 6.53
N ASN A 120 2.61 -5.97 6.15
CA ASN A 120 2.20 -6.32 4.79
C ASN A 120 2.92 -5.49 3.72
N CYS A 121 3.51 -6.18 2.74
CA CYS A 121 4.29 -5.56 1.68
C CYS A 121 3.56 -4.36 1.03
N GLY A 122 4.31 -3.28 0.79
CA GLY A 122 3.77 -2.09 0.12
C GLY A 122 3.33 -2.36 -1.33
N ALA A 123 3.92 -3.35 -2.00
CA ALA A 123 3.47 -3.79 -3.32
C ALA A 123 2.13 -4.54 -3.25
N LEU A 124 1.95 -5.41 -2.25
CA LEU A 124 0.67 -6.09 -2.01
C LEU A 124 -0.44 -5.08 -1.70
N SER A 125 -0.24 -4.25 -0.68
CA SER A 125 -1.26 -3.27 -0.27
C SER A 125 -1.51 -2.20 -1.34
N GLY A 126 -0.48 -1.73 -2.04
CA GLY A 126 -0.63 -0.83 -3.18
C GLY A 126 -1.37 -1.47 -4.36
N GLY A 127 -1.13 -2.74 -4.65
CA GLY A 127 -1.88 -3.49 -5.67
C GLY A 127 -3.37 -3.60 -5.32
N CYS A 128 -3.71 -3.86 -4.05
CA CYS A 128 -5.09 -3.81 -3.59
C CYS A 128 -5.73 -2.42 -3.78
N CYS A 129 -4.98 -1.34 -3.54
CA CYS A 129 -5.45 0.02 -3.83
C CYS A 129 -5.71 0.24 -5.32
N VAL A 130 -4.87 -0.31 -6.22
CA VAL A 130 -5.11 -0.22 -7.67
C VAL A 130 -6.36 -1.03 -8.07
N LEU A 131 -6.56 -2.23 -7.53
CA LEU A 131 -7.82 -2.98 -7.74
C LEU A 131 -9.03 -2.14 -7.31
N GLY A 132 -8.94 -1.48 -6.14
CA GLY A 132 -9.99 -0.58 -5.66
C GLY A 132 -10.17 0.66 -6.54
N LEU A 133 -9.09 1.21 -7.08
CA LEU A 133 -9.12 2.35 -8.02
C LEU A 133 -9.83 1.98 -9.33
N VAL A 134 -9.67 0.74 -9.80
CA VAL A 134 -10.24 0.27 -11.06
C VAL A 134 -11.67 -0.26 -10.88
N ALA A 135 -11.93 -1.01 -9.82
CA ALA A 135 -13.15 -1.82 -9.70
C ALA A 135 -13.86 -1.66 -8.34
N GLY A 136 -13.33 -0.85 -7.42
CA GLY A 136 -13.95 -0.59 -6.13
C GLY A 136 -15.03 0.48 -6.20
N ARG A 137 -15.87 0.49 -5.16
CA ARG A 137 -16.96 1.44 -4.98
C ARG A 137 -16.44 2.86 -4.66
N ALA A 138 -16.92 3.87 -5.39
CA ALA A 138 -16.54 5.28 -5.21
C ALA A 138 -17.53 6.11 -4.36
N GLY A 139 -18.79 5.69 -4.22
CA GLY A 139 -19.79 6.49 -3.50
C GLY A 139 -21.01 5.73 -2.97
N GLU A 140 -21.84 6.42 -2.18
CA GLU A 140 -23.00 5.81 -1.53
C GLU A 140 -24.01 5.22 -2.52
N SER A 141 -24.15 5.83 -3.70
CA SER A 141 -25.06 5.40 -4.77
C SER A 141 -24.55 4.22 -5.61
N GLU A 142 -23.28 3.85 -5.47
CA GLU A 142 -22.67 2.76 -6.23
C GLU A 142 -22.78 1.45 -5.43
N ALA A 143 -23.13 0.37 -6.12
CA ALA A 143 -23.17 -0.97 -5.53
C ALA A 143 -21.80 -1.66 -5.68
N ASP A 144 -21.45 -2.52 -4.74
CA ASP A 144 -20.22 -3.32 -4.86
C ASP A 144 -20.30 -4.24 -6.09
N ASP A 145 -19.27 -4.21 -6.94
CA ASP A 145 -19.16 -5.15 -8.05
C ASP A 145 -18.67 -6.51 -7.52
N PRO A 146 -19.42 -7.61 -7.69
CA PRO A 146 -18.99 -8.93 -7.22
C PRO A 146 -17.67 -9.40 -7.88
N ARG A 147 -17.33 -8.91 -9.08
CA ARG A 147 -16.07 -9.20 -9.76
C ARG A 147 -14.88 -8.58 -9.02
N PHE A 148 -15.05 -7.43 -8.37
CA PHE A 148 -13.99 -6.80 -7.58
C PHE A 148 -13.60 -7.66 -6.39
N ALA A 149 -14.57 -8.16 -5.62
CA ALA A 149 -14.29 -9.04 -4.48
C ALA A 149 -13.54 -10.31 -4.93
N ALA A 150 -13.93 -10.90 -6.07
CA ALA A 150 -13.25 -12.06 -6.64
C ALA A 150 -11.83 -11.74 -7.12
N ALA A 151 -11.62 -10.59 -7.77
CA ALA A 151 -10.30 -10.14 -8.21
C ALA A 151 -9.36 -9.86 -7.02
N LEU A 152 -9.88 -9.26 -5.95
CA LEU A 152 -9.12 -8.99 -4.74
C LEU A 152 -8.68 -10.29 -4.04
N ASP A 153 -9.58 -11.26 -3.93
CA ASP A 153 -9.27 -12.60 -3.39
C ASP A 153 -8.20 -13.31 -4.24
N ALA A 154 -8.36 -13.31 -5.57
CA ALA A 154 -7.41 -13.93 -6.49
C ALA A 154 -6.01 -13.31 -6.40
N PHE A 155 -5.91 -11.98 -6.43
CA PHE A 155 -4.63 -11.26 -6.34
C PHE A 155 -3.94 -11.47 -4.99
N THR A 156 -4.68 -11.29 -3.89
CA THR A 156 -4.09 -11.44 -2.54
C THR A 156 -3.74 -12.89 -2.23
N GLY A 157 -4.56 -13.85 -2.69
CA GLY A 157 -4.28 -15.28 -2.58
C GLY A 157 -3.03 -15.71 -3.35
N TRP A 158 -2.85 -15.19 -4.57
CA TRP A 158 -1.61 -15.40 -5.32
C TRP A 158 -0.39 -14.84 -4.58
N PHE A 159 -0.46 -13.58 -4.12
CA PHE A 159 0.68 -12.95 -3.46
C PHE A 159 1.04 -13.70 -2.18
N HIS A 160 0.03 -14.11 -1.42
CA HIS A 160 0.21 -14.92 -0.21
C HIS A 160 0.96 -16.22 -0.52
N ALA A 161 0.51 -16.99 -1.51
CA ALA A 161 1.18 -18.24 -1.89
C ALA A 161 2.62 -17.99 -2.37
N ALA A 162 2.81 -17.05 -3.29
CA ALA A 162 4.11 -16.78 -3.91
C ALA A 162 5.13 -16.20 -2.92
N ALA A 163 4.71 -15.34 -2.00
CA ALA A 163 5.58 -14.77 -0.99
C ALA A 163 5.89 -15.78 0.13
N HIS A 164 4.91 -16.57 0.56
CA HIS A 164 5.12 -17.59 1.59
C HIS A 164 6.03 -18.72 1.11
N GLU A 165 5.95 -19.11 -0.17
CA GLU A 165 6.86 -20.10 -0.76
C GLU A 165 8.31 -19.60 -0.82
N ARG A 166 8.51 -18.32 -1.18
CA ARG A 166 9.86 -17.75 -1.39
C ARG A 166 10.52 -17.21 -0.12
N TRP A 167 9.74 -16.61 0.78
CA TRP A 167 10.25 -15.82 1.89
C TRP A 167 9.63 -16.19 3.25
N GLY A 168 8.61 -17.05 3.28
CA GLY A 168 7.97 -17.51 4.51
C GLY A 168 6.88 -16.58 5.05
N GLY A 169 6.54 -15.50 4.34
CA GLY A 169 5.45 -14.60 4.72
C GLY A 169 5.25 -13.45 3.74
N ILE A 170 4.19 -12.66 3.98
CA ILE A 170 3.77 -11.54 3.12
C ILE A 170 4.27 -10.18 3.63
N ASP A 171 4.85 -10.15 4.83
CA ASP A 171 5.31 -8.93 5.46
C ASP A 171 6.57 -8.43 4.77
N CYS A 172 6.68 -7.11 4.65
CA CYS A 172 7.87 -6.46 4.11
C CYS A 172 9.12 -6.86 4.90
N ALA A 173 8.98 -7.13 6.21
CA ALA A 173 10.02 -7.67 7.07
C ALA A 173 10.45 -9.10 6.69
N ASP A 174 9.52 -9.98 6.32
CA ASP A 174 9.87 -11.35 5.91
C ASP A 174 10.63 -11.34 4.57
N ILE A 175 10.15 -10.52 3.64
CA ILE A 175 10.66 -10.43 2.27
C ILE A 175 12.02 -9.70 2.24
N MET A 176 12.14 -8.57 2.92
CA MET A 176 13.33 -7.69 2.84
C MET A 176 14.27 -7.84 4.04
N LYS A 177 13.83 -8.46 5.14
CA LYS A 177 14.62 -8.68 6.37
C LYS A 177 15.22 -7.42 6.99
N PHE A 178 14.59 -6.27 6.75
CA PHE A 178 15.13 -4.94 7.08
C PHE A 178 16.53 -4.67 6.51
N ASP A 179 16.92 -5.41 5.47
CA ASP A 179 18.22 -5.29 4.84
C ASP A 179 18.12 -4.39 3.59
N PRO A 180 18.86 -3.26 3.54
CA PRO A 180 18.81 -2.35 2.41
C PRO A 180 19.36 -2.96 1.11
N VAL A 181 20.29 -3.91 1.18
CA VAL A 181 20.83 -4.62 0.01
C VAL A 181 19.78 -5.56 -0.56
N LEU A 182 19.17 -6.40 0.29
CA LEU A 182 18.07 -7.27 -0.15
C LEU A 182 16.90 -6.46 -0.70
N LYS A 183 16.61 -5.30 -0.11
CA LYS A 183 15.58 -4.40 -0.61
C LYS A 183 15.90 -3.87 -2.01
N ALA A 184 17.14 -3.47 -2.27
CA ALA A 184 17.57 -3.01 -3.59
C ALA A 184 17.52 -4.12 -4.64
N GLU A 185 17.86 -5.35 -4.26
CA GLU A 185 17.86 -6.52 -5.16
C GLU A 185 16.46 -7.06 -5.45
N ARG A 186 15.59 -7.14 -4.43
CA ARG A 186 14.30 -7.86 -4.52
C ARG A 186 13.13 -6.96 -4.87
N CYS A 187 13.10 -5.74 -4.33
CA CYS A 187 11.92 -4.89 -4.44
C CYS A 187 11.57 -4.50 -5.89
N PRO A 188 12.52 -4.12 -6.77
CA PRO A 188 12.20 -3.79 -8.16
C PRO A 188 11.56 -4.96 -8.92
N ALA A 189 12.15 -6.16 -8.82
CA ALA A 189 11.63 -7.35 -9.49
C ALA A 189 10.26 -7.76 -8.93
N LEU A 190 10.06 -7.68 -7.61
CA LEU A 190 8.77 -7.94 -6.99
C LEU A 190 7.68 -6.95 -7.43
N ILE A 191 8.03 -5.66 -7.61
CA ILE A 191 7.06 -4.66 -8.10
C ILE A 191 6.61 -5.01 -9.52
N LEU A 192 7.54 -5.40 -10.41
CA LEU A 192 7.20 -5.80 -11.77
C LEU A 192 6.28 -7.03 -11.78
N GLU A 193 6.64 -8.08 -11.03
CA GLU A 193 5.82 -9.29 -10.94
C GLU A 193 4.42 -9.00 -10.37
N VAL A 194 4.34 -8.12 -9.36
CA VAL A 194 3.05 -7.67 -8.82
C VAL A 194 2.25 -6.88 -9.85
N TRP A 195 2.89 -6.01 -10.63
CA TRP A 195 2.24 -5.24 -11.68
C TRP A 195 1.67 -6.15 -12.77
N GLU A 196 2.46 -7.12 -13.24
CA GLU A 196 2.03 -8.11 -14.24
C GLU A 196 0.85 -8.93 -13.72
N GLN A 197 0.97 -9.49 -12.51
CA GLN A 197 -0.12 -10.27 -11.92
C GLN A 197 -1.38 -9.43 -11.70
N LEU A 198 -1.23 -8.17 -11.31
CA LEU A 198 -2.35 -7.25 -11.10
C LEU A 198 -3.09 -7.01 -12.42
N CYS A 199 -2.38 -6.75 -13.51
CA CYS A 199 -2.96 -6.60 -14.84
C CYS A 199 -3.67 -7.88 -15.30
N ASP A 200 -3.03 -9.05 -15.13
CA ASP A 200 -3.64 -10.35 -15.45
C ASP A 200 -4.91 -10.59 -14.63
N THR A 201 -4.89 -10.27 -13.34
CA THR A 201 -6.05 -10.44 -12.45
C THR A 201 -7.18 -9.50 -12.87
N LEU A 202 -6.90 -8.25 -13.19
CA LEU A 202 -7.93 -7.34 -13.70
C LEU A 202 -8.57 -7.89 -14.99
N ALA A 203 -7.74 -8.31 -15.95
CA ALA A 203 -8.20 -8.83 -17.23
C ALA A 203 -9.03 -10.13 -17.07
N ASP A 204 -8.58 -11.08 -16.25
CA ASP A 204 -9.29 -12.33 -15.97
C ASP A 204 -10.68 -12.10 -15.33
N HIS A 205 -10.87 -10.97 -14.66
CA HIS A 205 -12.13 -10.56 -14.04
C HIS A 205 -12.92 -9.54 -14.86
N GLY A 206 -12.49 -9.23 -16.10
CA GLY A 206 -13.20 -8.37 -17.04
C GLY A 206 -13.06 -6.88 -16.75
N PHE A 207 -11.93 -6.48 -16.17
CA PHE A 207 -11.52 -5.09 -15.99
C PHE A 207 -10.29 -4.78 -16.84
N ASP A 208 -10.23 -3.57 -17.38
CA ASP A 208 -9.01 -3.03 -18.00
C ASP A 208 -8.44 -1.94 -17.07
N VAL A 209 -7.14 -2.04 -16.77
CA VAL A 209 -6.44 -1.03 -15.97
C VAL A 209 -6.42 0.33 -16.65
N ALA A 210 -6.44 0.36 -17.99
CA ALA A 210 -6.44 1.57 -18.80
C ALA A 210 -7.83 2.26 -18.86
N GLU A 211 -8.90 1.55 -18.50
CA GLU A 211 -10.25 2.11 -18.48
C GLU A 211 -10.57 2.66 -17.07
N PRO A 212 -10.54 3.99 -16.84
CA PRO A 212 -10.99 4.55 -15.57
C PRO A 212 -12.50 4.30 -15.36
N PRO A 213 -12.99 4.24 -14.11
CA PRO A 213 -14.43 4.22 -13.86
C PRO A 213 -15.05 5.48 -14.46
N ASP A 214 -16.25 5.39 -15.06
CA ASP A 214 -16.95 6.60 -15.48
C ASP A 214 -17.32 7.48 -14.27
N ALA A 215 -17.66 8.74 -14.50
CA ALA A 215 -17.94 9.71 -13.42
C ALA A 215 -19.14 9.32 -12.54
N GLU A 216 -19.91 8.31 -12.94
CA GLU A 216 -21.08 7.80 -12.24
C GLU A 216 -20.91 6.34 -11.75
N GLY A 217 -19.70 5.78 -11.82
CA GLY A 217 -19.38 4.42 -11.35
C GLY A 217 -20.01 3.29 -12.18
N ARG A 218 -20.44 3.54 -13.42
CA ARG A 218 -21.00 2.53 -14.33
C ARG A 218 -19.92 1.97 -15.26
N ARG A 219 -19.97 0.66 -15.47
CA ARG A 219 -19.21 -0.09 -16.48
C ARG A 219 -20.10 -1.17 -17.09
#